data_AF-A0A7C8VEA3-F1
#
_entry.id   AF-A0A7C8VEA3-F1
#
_cell.length_a   1.000
_cell.length_b   1.000
_cell.length_c   1.000
_cell.angle_alpha   90.00
_cell.angle_beta   90.00
_cell.angle_gamma   90.00
#
_symmetry.space_group_name_H-M   'P 1'
#
loop_
_entity.id
_entity.type
_entity.pdbx_description
1 polymer ?
#
loop_
_entity_poly.entity_id
_entity_poly.type
_entity_poly.pdbx_seq_one_letter_code
_entity_poly.pdbx_strand_id
1 'polypeptide(L)'
;MPDPTPKPTFPVEAPPADFANLPNDKRIEWLNGHGLESDPTINLGDCYRCGTKLTHIFSLVYKVLQRLIYTVKNKGSAALNKYLNAFITAFKNGVGHLSNYIYANVKALSETGKFNDATTAPTPVAIPGLPVISDDEPVTPATGKTFDTSFWGIFLGTLTILVDTWPWLNKIQTGMSTSYAQLLEVVVNTGRTFFAEYQKSQSEDQL
;
A
#
# COMPACT_ATOMS: atom_id res chain seq x y z
N MET A 1 24.12 5.76 30.60
CA MET A 1 23.11 6.17 29.60
C MET A 1 21.79 6.25 30.35
N PRO A 2 20.99 7.32 30.22
CA PRO A 2 19.64 7.30 30.77
C PRO A 2 18.85 6.19 30.08
N ASP A 3 18.09 5.41 30.85
CA ASP A 3 17.20 4.40 30.30
C ASP A 3 16.20 5.09 29.34
N PRO A 4 15.89 4.47 28.19
CA PRO A 4 14.91 5.01 27.27
C PRO A 4 13.57 5.14 28.02
N THR A 5 13.00 6.35 28.00
CA THR A 5 11.70 6.61 28.61
C THR A 5 10.67 5.62 28.07
N PRO A 6 9.89 4.93 28.93
CA PRO A 6 8.88 3.98 28.48
C PRO A 6 7.93 4.65 27.49
N LYS A 7 7.66 3.99 26.35
CA LYS A 7 6.66 4.48 25.40
C LYS A 7 5.29 4.51 26.08
N PRO A 8 4.48 5.57 25.86
CA PRO A 8 3.09 5.57 26.29
C PRO A 8 2.35 4.33 25.79
N THR A 9 1.51 3.74 26.63
CA THR A 9 0.65 2.62 26.28
C THR A 9 -0.81 3.06 26.24
N PHE A 10 -1.61 2.35 25.47
CA PHE A 10 -3.05 2.51 25.37
C PHE A 10 -3.76 1.35 26.07
N PRO A 11 -4.97 1.55 26.62
CA PRO A 11 -5.79 0.46 27.15
C PRO A 11 -6.14 -0.56 26.06
N VAL A 12 -6.10 -1.85 26.43
CA VAL A 12 -6.48 -2.98 25.57
C VAL A 12 -7.76 -3.57 26.15
N GLU A 13 -8.89 -2.96 25.79
CA GLU A 13 -10.22 -3.39 26.23
C GLU A 13 -10.99 -4.02 25.07
N ALA A 14 -11.92 -4.91 25.41
CA ALA A 14 -12.86 -5.40 24.42
C ALA A 14 -13.76 -4.23 23.95
N PRO A 15 -14.07 -4.14 22.65
CA PRO A 15 -15.02 -3.17 22.15
C PRO A 15 -16.41 -3.41 22.78
N PRO A 16 -17.21 -2.34 22.99
CA PRO A 16 -18.59 -2.45 23.42
C PRO A 16 -19.40 -3.48 22.61
N ALA A 17 -20.33 -4.16 23.27
CA ALA A 17 -21.15 -5.20 22.62
C ALA A 17 -21.96 -4.66 21.42
N ASP A 18 -22.31 -3.37 21.43
CA ASP A 18 -23.02 -2.65 20.39
C ASP A 18 -22.10 -1.83 19.48
N PHE A 19 -20.78 -2.06 19.49
CA PHE A 19 -19.80 -1.26 18.75
C PHE A 19 -20.18 -1.04 17.28
N ALA A 20 -20.68 -2.08 16.60
CA ALA A 20 -21.08 -2.00 15.19
C ALA A 20 -22.24 -1.02 14.93
N ASN A 21 -23.07 -0.75 15.94
CA ASN A 21 -24.20 0.16 15.88
C ASN A 21 -23.82 1.60 16.22
N LEU A 22 -22.59 1.84 16.72
CA LEU A 22 -22.12 3.17 17.05
C LEU A 22 -21.95 4.02 15.78
N PRO A 23 -22.26 5.33 15.85
CA PRO A 23 -21.88 6.29 14.82
C PRO A 23 -20.39 6.21 14.46
N ASN A 24 -20.03 6.52 13.21
CA ASN A 24 -18.65 6.41 12.72
C ASN A 24 -17.66 7.20 13.59
N ASP A 25 -17.99 8.44 13.94
CA ASP A 25 -17.18 9.30 14.80
C ASP A 25 -16.93 8.67 16.17
N LYS A 26 -17.94 8.02 16.75
CA LYS A 26 -17.81 7.29 18.03
C LYS A 26 -16.96 6.04 17.93
N ARG A 27 -17.03 5.32 16.82
CA ARG A 27 -16.12 4.20 16.55
C ARG A 27 -14.67 4.68 16.42
N ILE A 28 -14.43 5.77 15.70
CA ILE A 28 -13.10 6.36 15.56
C ILE A 28 -12.58 6.91 16.90
N GLU A 29 -13.42 7.59 17.68
CA GLU A 29 -13.08 8.07 19.02
C GLU A 29 -12.62 6.92 19.92
N TRP A 30 -13.35 5.80 19.91
CA TRP A 30 -12.96 4.61 20.64
C TRP A 30 -11.62 4.05 20.15
N LEU A 31 -11.42 3.88 18.84
CA LEU A 31 -10.14 3.39 18.28
C LEU A 31 -8.95 4.29 18.65
N ASN A 32 -9.15 5.61 18.72
CA ASN A 32 -8.10 6.55 19.13
C ASN A 32 -7.72 6.42 20.61
N GLY A 33 -8.60 5.86 21.43
CA GLY A 33 -8.34 5.62 22.85
C GLY A 33 -7.67 4.27 23.16
N HIS A 34 -7.55 3.34 22.20
CA HIS A 34 -7.22 1.94 22.50
C HIS A 34 -5.99 1.42 21.77
N GLY A 35 -5.35 0.43 22.40
CA GLY A 35 -4.13 -0.22 21.94
C GLY A 35 -4.38 -1.52 21.20
N LEU A 36 -3.43 -1.91 20.36
CA LEU A 36 -3.40 -3.22 19.73
C LEU A 36 -3.11 -4.30 20.78
N GLU A 37 -3.87 -5.40 20.74
CA GLU A 37 -3.74 -6.50 21.72
C GLU A 37 -2.34 -7.14 21.75
N SER A 38 -1.70 -7.25 20.59
CA SER A 38 -0.34 -7.80 20.46
C SER A 38 0.77 -6.81 20.83
N ASP A 39 0.47 -5.50 20.86
CA ASP A 39 1.41 -4.44 21.25
C ASP A 39 0.64 -3.18 21.71
N PRO A 40 0.47 -2.97 23.03
CA PRO A 40 -0.31 -1.85 23.57
C PRO A 40 0.37 -0.49 23.37
N THR A 41 1.59 -0.43 22.85
CA THR A 41 2.23 0.84 22.45
C THR A 41 1.74 1.34 21.09
N ILE A 42 0.99 0.51 20.35
CA ILE A 42 0.45 0.83 19.04
C ILE A 42 -1.03 1.20 19.16
N ASN A 43 -1.38 2.40 18.73
CA ASN A 43 -2.76 2.91 18.73
C ASN A 43 -3.60 2.29 17.60
N LEU A 44 -4.80 1.80 17.93
CA LEU A 44 -5.73 1.24 16.93
C LEU A 44 -6.20 2.29 15.91
N GLY A 45 -6.43 3.53 16.35
CA GLY A 45 -6.77 4.64 15.47
C GLY A 45 -5.68 4.94 14.45
N ASP A 46 -4.41 4.86 14.84
CA ASP A 46 -3.29 5.02 13.92
C ASP A 46 -3.17 3.86 12.94
N CYS A 47 -3.43 2.62 13.37
CA CYS A 47 -3.53 1.48 12.45
C CYS A 47 -4.66 1.68 11.43
N TYR A 48 -5.84 2.14 11.88
CA TYR A 48 -6.97 2.44 11.00
C TYR A 48 -6.62 3.51 9.96
N ARG A 49 -5.99 4.61 10.38
CA ARG A 49 -5.53 5.69 9.48
C ARG A 49 -4.47 5.21 8.51
N CYS A 50 -3.48 4.46 8.99
CA CYS A 50 -2.41 3.88 8.17
C CYS A 50 -2.98 2.97 7.08
N GLY A 51 -3.83 2.00 7.47
CA GLY A 51 -4.44 1.06 6.55
C GLY A 51 -5.35 1.76 5.53
N THR A 52 -6.19 2.71 5.96
CA THR A 52 -7.02 3.53 5.05
C THR A 52 -6.16 4.30 4.04
N LYS A 53 -5.08 4.94 4.51
CA LYS A 53 -4.14 5.65 3.64
C LYS A 53 -3.50 4.72 2.60
N LEU A 54 -3.08 3.52 3.01
CA LEU A 54 -2.49 2.52 2.11
C LEU A 54 -3.48 2.01 1.07
N THR A 55 -4.72 1.71 1.46
CA THR A 55 -5.77 1.31 0.51
C THR A 55 -6.02 2.41 -0.52
N HIS A 56 -6.05 3.69 -0.12
CA HIS A 56 -6.15 4.80 -1.05
C HIS A 56 -4.93 4.85 -2.00
N ILE A 57 -3.71 4.78 -1.46
CA ILE A 57 -2.48 4.77 -2.26
C ILE A 57 -2.51 3.64 -3.30
N PHE A 58 -2.85 2.41 -2.92
CA PHE A 58 -2.90 1.28 -3.84
C PHE A 58 -3.98 1.42 -4.91
N SER A 59 -5.15 1.96 -4.55
CA SER A 59 -6.21 2.30 -5.51
C SER A 59 -5.74 3.34 -6.52
N LEU A 60 -5.06 4.39 -6.05
CA LEU A 60 -4.52 5.44 -6.89
C LEU A 60 -3.47 4.89 -7.87
N VAL A 61 -2.51 4.11 -7.36
CA VAL A 61 -1.48 3.46 -8.18
C VAL A 61 -2.10 2.54 -9.23
N TYR A 62 -3.15 1.80 -8.88
CA TYR A 62 -3.89 0.97 -9.82
C TYR A 62 -4.54 1.80 -10.94
N LYS A 63 -5.18 2.94 -10.61
CA LYS A 63 -5.74 3.87 -11.61
C LYS A 63 -4.66 4.38 -12.58
N VAL A 64 -3.49 4.77 -12.07
CA VAL A 64 -2.36 5.23 -12.89
C VAL A 64 -1.84 4.09 -13.78
N LEU A 65 -1.70 2.87 -13.24
CA LEU A 65 -1.29 1.70 -14.00
C LEU A 65 -2.24 1.43 -15.17
N GLN A 66 -3.55 1.50 -14.96
CA GLN A 66 -4.54 1.30 -16.03
C GLN A 66 -4.37 2.29 -17.20
N ARG A 67 -4.05 3.55 -16.91
CA ARG A 67 -3.80 4.57 -17.94
C ARG A 67 -2.48 4.32 -18.69
N LEU A 68 -1.45 3.88 -17.98
CA LEU A 68 -0.16 3.50 -18.57
C LEU A 68 -0.29 2.30 -19.50
N ILE A 69 -1.13 1.32 -19.13
CA ILE A 69 -1.47 0.17 -19.97
C ILE A 69 -2.02 0.63 -21.31
N TYR A 70 -2.99 1.56 -21.30
CA TYR A 70 -3.58 2.09 -22.52
C TYR A 70 -2.53 2.77 -23.41
N THR A 71 -1.63 3.56 -22.79
CA THR A 71 -0.59 4.30 -23.51
C THR A 71 0.40 3.36 -24.21
N VAL A 72 0.95 2.39 -23.47
CA VAL A 72 1.98 1.47 -23.96
C VAL A 72 1.39 0.45 -24.95
N LYS A 73 0.16 -0.04 -24.74
CA LYS A 73 -0.45 -0.98 -25.69
C LYS A 73 -0.68 -0.36 -27.06
N ASN A 74 -0.95 0.94 -27.13
CA ASN A 74 -1.25 1.62 -28.38
C ASN A 74 0.00 2.15 -29.10
N LYS A 75 1.11 2.39 -28.39
CA LYS A 75 2.29 3.10 -28.93
C LYS A 75 3.64 2.46 -28.60
N GLY A 76 3.67 1.42 -27.77
CA GLY A 76 4.91 0.82 -27.27
C GLY A 76 5.47 -0.27 -28.16
N SER A 77 6.79 -0.48 -28.08
CA SER A 77 7.48 -1.60 -28.72
C SER A 77 7.05 -2.96 -28.15
N ALA A 78 7.33 -4.06 -28.87
CA ALA A 78 7.07 -5.41 -28.37
C ALA A 78 7.83 -5.72 -27.07
N ALA A 79 9.06 -5.20 -26.93
CA ALA A 79 9.85 -5.32 -25.71
C ALA A 79 9.18 -4.57 -24.53
N LEU A 80 8.74 -3.33 -24.75
CA LEU A 80 8.08 -2.53 -23.72
C LEU A 80 6.76 -3.17 -23.26
N ASN A 81 5.99 -3.73 -24.20
CA ASN A 81 4.76 -4.48 -23.90
C ASN A 81 5.04 -5.74 -23.06
N LYS A 82 6.14 -6.46 -23.34
CA LYS A 82 6.56 -7.63 -22.53
C LYS A 82 6.85 -7.21 -21.08
N TYR A 83 7.63 -6.17 -20.86
CA TYR A 83 7.97 -5.69 -19.50
C TYR A 83 6.75 -5.14 -18.76
N LEU A 84 5.87 -4.42 -19.46
CA LEU A 84 4.61 -3.96 -18.90
C LEU A 84 3.75 -5.13 -18.41
N ASN A 85 3.57 -6.18 -19.24
CA ASN A 85 2.78 -7.35 -18.85
C ASN A 85 3.36 -8.08 -17.64
N ALA A 86 4.68 -8.19 -17.55
CA ALA A 86 5.36 -8.75 -16.38
C ALA A 86 5.07 -7.91 -15.12
N PHE A 87 5.17 -6.58 -15.22
CA PHE A 87 4.88 -5.69 -14.10
C PHE A 87 3.41 -5.73 -13.67
N ILE A 88 2.45 -5.73 -14.61
CA ILE A 88 1.02 -5.87 -14.28
C ILE A 88 0.73 -7.17 -13.53
N THR A 89 1.32 -8.27 -14.00
CA THR A 89 1.12 -9.59 -13.40
C THR A 89 1.66 -9.60 -11.97
N ALA A 90 2.88 -9.09 -11.78
CA ALA A 90 3.47 -8.94 -10.46
C ALA A 90 2.61 -8.04 -9.56
N PHE A 91 2.17 -6.87 -10.07
CA PHE A 91 1.36 -5.91 -9.31
C PHE A 91 0.06 -6.54 -8.81
N LYS A 92 -0.67 -7.25 -9.67
CA LYS A 92 -1.91 -7.94 -9.28
C LYS A 92 -1.64 -8.98 -8.20
N ASN A 93 -0.61 -9.80 -8.37
CA ASN A 93 -0.29 -10.90 -7.47
C ASN A 93 0.28 -10.44 -6.12
N GLY A 94 1.04 -9.34 -6.09
CA GLY A 94 1.60 -8.79 -4.85
C GLY A 94 0.73 -7.72 -4.22
N VAL A 95 0.69 -6.54 -4.85
CA VAL A 95 0.03 -5.35 -4.30
C VAL A 95 -1.49 -5.55 -4.25
N GLY A 96 -2.09 -6.19 -5.26
CA GLY A 96 -3.53 -6.47 -5.27
C GLY A 96 -3.97 -7.32 -4.08
N HIS A 97 -3.27 -8.42 -3.82
CA HIS A 97 -3.57 -9.29 -2.68
C HIS A 97 -3.34 -8.58 -1.34
N LEU A 98 -2.21 -7.88 -1.18
CA LEU A 98 -1.92 -7.13 0.04
C LEU A 98 -2.95 -6.03 0.29
N SER A 99 -3.36 -5.31 -0.76
CA SER A 99 -4.38 -4.26 -0.67
C SER A 99 -5.71 -4.82 -0.17
N ASN A 100 -6.15 -5.96 -0.71
CA ASN A 100 -7.38 -6.63 -0.28
C ASN A 100 -7.29 -7.08 1.18
N TYR A 101 -6.13 -7.59 1.57
CA TYR A 101 -5.87 -8.04 2.94
C TYR A 101 -5.92 -6.89 3.96
N ILE A 102 -5.24 -5.77 3.66
CA ILE A 102 -5.27 -4.56 4.49
C ILE A 102 -6.70 -4.02 4.56
N TYR A 103 -7.38 -3.92 3.42
CA TYR A 103 -8.76 -3.45 3.38
C TYR A 103 -9.69 -4.30 4.26
N ALA A 104 -9.60 -5.63 4.18
CA ALA A 104 -10.41 -6.52 5.01
C ALA A 104 -10.14 -6.33 6.51
N ASN A 105 -8.88 -6.14 6.90
CA ASN A 105 -8.49 -5.88 8.28
C ASN A 105 -8.96 -4.51 8.77
N VAL A 106 -8.81 -3.45 7.97
CA VAL A 106 -9.26 -2.09 8.30
C VAL A 106 -10.79 -2.03 8.39
N LYS A 107 -11.49 -2.72 7.48
CA LYS A 107 -12.95 -2.85 7.52
C LYS A 107 -13.40 -3.56 8.79
N ALA A 108 -12.79 -4.69 9.14
CA ALA A 108 -13.08 -5.40 10.37
C ALA A 108 -12.83 -4.52 11.60
N LEU A 109 -11.70 -3.80 11.64
CA LEU A 109 -11.38 -2.89 12.74
C LEU A 109 -12.44 -1.79 12.87
N SER A 110 -12.85 -1.20 11.75
CA SER A 110 -13.89 -0.16 11.74
C SER A 110 -15.27 -0.67 12.13
N GLU A 111 -15.61 -1.93 11.82
CA GLU A 111 -16.94 -2.50 12.04
C GLU A 111 -17.08 -3.18 13.39
N THR A 112 -15.99 -3.72 13.93
CA THR A 112 -16.01 -4.57 15.13
C THR A 112 -15.10 -4.09 16.26
N GLY A 113 -14.24 -3.11 16.00
CA GLY A 113 -13.21 -2.67 16.96
C GLY A 113 -12.00 -3.61 17.03
N LYS A 114 -11.95 -4.65 16.20
CA LYS A 114 -10.87 -5.65 16.17
C LYS A 114 -10.41 -5.96 14.76
N PHE A 115 -9.14 -6.34 14.63
CA PHE A 115 -8.64 -6.96 13.41
C PHE A 115 -9.17 -8.39 13.23
N ASN A 116 -9.24 -8.87 12.00
CA ASN A 116 -9.52 -10.29 11.74
C ASN A 116 -8.39 -11.17 12.30
N ASP A 117 -7.16 -10.64 12.25
CA ASP A 117 -5.98 -11.23 12.88
C ASP A 117 -5.08 -10.10 13.39
N ALA A 118 -4.92 -10.00 14.72
CA ALA A 118 -4.12 -8.96 15.35
C ALA A 118 -2.61 -9.17 15.18
N THR A 119 -2.16 -10.37 14.78
CA THR A 119 -0.73 -10.67 14.57
C THR A 119 -0.20 -10.16 13.23
N THR A 120 -1.10 -9.76 12.35
CA THR A 120 -0.87 -9.28 10.98
C THR A 120 -1.48 -7.90 10.76
N ALA A 121 -1.72 -7.17 11.86
CA ALA A 121 -2.27 -5.83 11.82
C ALA A 121 -1.40 -4.89 10.95
N PRO A 122 -2.01 -4.03 10.11
CA PRO A 122 -1.30 -2.97 9.40
C PRO A 122 -0.93 -1.86 10.40
N THR A 123 0.18 -2.04 11.10
CA THR A 123 0.67 -1.09 12.10
C THR A 123 1.12 0.21 11.44
N PRO A 124 1.19 1.33 12.18
CA PRO A 124 1.53 2.63 11.61
C PRO A 124 2.91 2.63 10.96
N VAL A 125 2.98 3.10 9.73
CA VAL A 125 4.23 3.26 8.96
C VAL A 125 4.34 4.68 8.45
N ALA A 126 5.54 5.25 8.53
CA ALA A 126 5.85 6.53 7.92
C ALA A 126 5.91 6.37 6.38
N ILE A 127 4.76 6.58 5.73
CA ILE A 127 4.65 6.51 4.27
C ILE A 127 4.99 7.88 3.68
N PRO A 128 6.01 7.97 2.79
CA PRO A 128 6.31 9.20 2.06
C PRO A 128 5.06 9.75 1.37
N GLY A 129 4.91 11.06 1.33
CA GLY A 129 3.83 11.69 0.57
C GLY A 129 3.99 11.32 -0.91
N LEU A 130 2.95 10.73 -1.51
CA LEU A 130 2.88 10.70 -2.96
C LEU A 130 2.55 12.13 -3.43
N PRO A 131 3.16 12.60 -4.54
CA PRO A 131 2.72 13.84 -5.16
C PRO A 131 1.20 13.76 -5.36
N VAL A 132 0.49 14.85 -5.05
CA VAL A 132 -0.98 14.89 -5.15
C VAL A 132 -1.35 14.56 -6.58
N ILE A 133 -1.85 13.36 -6.79
CA ILE A 133 -2.54 13.00 -8.01
C ILE A 133 -3.96 13.47 -7.78
N SER A 134 -4.28 14.67 -8.27
CA SER A 134 -5.64 15.16 -8.30
C SER A 134 -6.55 14.09 -8.90
N ASP A 135 -7.69 13.80 -8.25
CA ASP A 135 -8.73 12.93 -8.81
C ASP A 135 -9.25 13.48 -10.16
N ASP A 136 -9.13 14.80 -10.37
CA ASP A 136 -9.62 15.55 -11.53
C ASP A 136 -8.55 15.93 -12.55
N GLU A 137 -7.26 15.86 -12.22
CA GLU A 137 -6.19 16.26 -13.16
C GLU A 137 -5.33 15.08 -13.61
N PRO A 138 -4.98 15.02 -14.91
CA PRO A 138 -4.36 13.83 -15.45
C PRO A 138 -2.90 13.72 -15.00
N VAL A 139 -2.57 12.65 -14.29
CA VAL A 139 -1.26 11.99 -14.44
C VAL A 139 -1.30 11.11 -15.69
N THR A 140 -1.91 11.61 -16.76
CA THR A 140 -1.39 11.27 -18.07
C THR A 140 -0.18 12.16 -18.28
N PRO A 141 0.89 11.68 -18.91
CA PRO A 141 1.66 12.63 -19.69
C PRO A 141 0.64 13.32 -20.61
N ALA A 142 0.39 14.62 -20.43
CA ALA A 142 -0.29 15.38 -21.48
C ALA A 142 0.41 15.00 -22.78
N THR A 143 -0.32 14.76 -23.87
CA THR A 143 0.30 14.43 -25.17
C THR A 143 1.49 15.37 -25.43
N GLY A 144 2.72 14.82 -25.43
CA GLY A 144 3.97 15.59 -25.55
C GLY A 144 4.72 15.93 -24.24
N LYS A 145 4.27 15.48 -23.07
CA LYS A 145 5.01 15.59 -21.79
C LYS A 145 5.63 14.25 -21.41
N THR A 146 6.84 14.27 -20.87
CA THR A 146 7.48 13.10 -20.25
C THR A 146 6.67 12.64 -19.05
N PHE A 147 6.42 11.35 -18.96
CA PHE A 147 5.75 10.76 -17.81
C PHE A 147 6.64 10.86 -16.58
N ASP A 148 6.12 11.44 -15.49
CA ASP A 148 6.88 11.54 -14.25
C ASP A 148 6.99 10.17 -13.56
N THR A 149 8.13 9.52 -13.74
CA THR A 149 8.46 8.24 -13.11
C THR A 149 8.76 8.36 -11.61
N SER A 150 8.91 9.58 -11.05
CA SER A 150 9.21 9.79 -9.63
C SER A 150 8.12 9.23 -8.71
N PHE A 151 6.85 9.32 -9.13
CA PHE A 151 5.70 8.71 -8.46
C PHE A 151 5.92 7.21 -8.23
N TRP A 152 6.42 6.51 -9.26
CA TRP A 152 6.68 5.07 -9.18
C TRP A 152 7.88 4.75 -8.31
N GLY A 153 8.92 5.59 -8.32
CA GLY A 153 10.04 5.49 -7.39
C GLY A 153 9.55 5.54 -5.93
N ILE A 154 8.69 6.49 -5.60
CA ILE A 154 8.10 6.63 -4.25
C ILE A 154 7.21 5.44 -3.91
N PHE A 155 6.37 5.00 -4.84
CA PHE A 155 5.51 3.83 -4.64
C PHE A 155 6.32 2.56 -4.37
N LEU A 156 7.31 2.25 -5.21
CA LEU A 156 8.16 1.08 -5.03
C LEU A 156 8.98 1.17 -3.74
N GLY A 157 9.46 2.36 -3.38
CA GLY A 157 10.11 2.61 -2.09
C GLY A 157 9.17 2.38 -0.90
N THR A 158 7.89 2.75 -1.03
CA THR A 158 6.88 2.47 0.00
C THR A 158 6.72 0.97 0.21
N LEU A 159 6.71 0.15 -0.86
CA LEU A 159 6.64 -1.31 -0.71
C LEU A 159 7.82 -1.87 0.08
N THR A 160 9.04 -1.37 -0.17
CA THR A 160 10.23 -1.75 0.61
C THR A 160 10.07 -1.38 2.09
N ILE A 161 9.64 -0.14 2.39
CA ILE A 161 9.39 0.29 3.78
C ILE A 161 8.38 -0.62 4.48
N LEU A 162 7.31 -1.04 3.79
CA LEU A 162 6.32 -1.95 4.36
C LEU A 162 6.97 -3.29 4.73
N VAL A 163 7.77 -3.88 3.84
CA VAL A 163 8.48 -5.15 4.10
C VAL A 163 9.42 -5.03 5.30
N ASP A 164 10.15 -3.92 5.41
CA ASP A 164 11.08 -3.68 6.51
C ASP A 164 10.35 -3.45 7.85
N THR A 165 9.16 -2.83 7.79
CA THR A 165 8.39 -2.44 8.99
C THR A 165 7.46 -3.54 9.50
N TRP A 166 6.99 -4.43 8.63
CA TRP A 166 6.01 -5.46 8.96
C TRP A 166 6.61 -6.86 8.82
N PRO A 167 7.18 -7.42 9.91
CA PRO A 167 7.82 -8.74 9.89
C PRO A 167 6.90 -9.86 9.40
N TRP A 168 5.59 -9.74 9.63
CA TRP A 168 4.61 -10.73 9.19
C TRP A 168 4.51 -10.85 7.66
N LEU A 169 4.94 -9.84 6.88
CA LEU A 169 5.02 -9.95 5.42
C LEU A 169 6.03 -11.01 4.96
N ASN A 170 7.02 -11.35 5.78
CA ASN A 170 8.00 -12.40 5.47
C ASN A 170 7.47 -13.81 5.75
N LYS A 171 6.34 -13.94 6.47
CA LYS A 171 5.72 -15.23 6.75
C LYS A 171 4.80 -15.64 5.60
N ILE A 172 4.84 -16.93 5.25
CA ILE A 172 3.87 -17.52 4.30
C ILE A 172 2.51 -17.57 5.00
N GLN A 173 1.52 -16.92 4.40
CA GLN A 173 0.15 -16.88 4.92
C GLN A 173 -0.64 -18.11 4.48
N THR A 174 -1.66 -18.47 5.26
CA THR A 174 -2.53 -19.61 4.95
C THR A 174 -3.13 -19.47 3.55
N GLY A 175 -3.00 -20.53 2.73
CA GLY A 175 -3.52 -20.55 1.36
C GLY A 175 -2.60 -19.89 0.32
N MET A 176 -1.40 -19.42 0.70
CA MET A 176 -0.39 -18.91 -0.22
C MET A 176 0.81 -19.86 -0.32
N SER A 177 1.47 -19.88 -1.49
CA SER A 177 2.70 -20.64 -1.73
C SER A 177 3.98 -19.83 -1.50
N THR A 178 3.87 -18.53 -1.27
CA THR A 178 4.98 -17.58 -1.12
C THR A 178 4.57 -16.46 -0.15
N SER A 179 5.54 -15.76 0.43
CA SER A 179 5.28 -14.65 1.34
C SER A 179 4.92 -13.36 0.59
N TYR A 180 4.26 -12.42 1.27
CA TYR A 180 4.02 -11.11 0.68
C TYR A 180 5.33 -10.39 0.35
N ALA A 181 6.37 -10.50 1.19
CA ALA A 181 7.67 -9.91 0.93
C ALA A 181 8.26 -10.37 -0.41
N GLN A 182 8.21 -11.68 -0.70
CA GLN A 182 8.65 -12.23 -1.98
C GLN A 182 7.82 -11.73 -3.16
N LEU A 183 6.49 -11.65 -3.00
CA LEU A 183 5.62 -11.09 -4.04
C LEU A 183 5.91 -9.62 -4.32
N LEU A 184 6.13 -8.82 -3.26
CA LEU A 184 6.46 -7.41 -3.37
C LEU A 184 7.85 -7.19 -3.97
N GLU A 185 8.81 -8.06 -3.69
CA GLU A 185 10.12 -8.04 -4.35
C GLU A 185 9.98 -8.23 -5.87
N VAL A 186 9.14 -9.17 -6.32
CA VAL A 186 8.83 -9.36 -7.75
C VAL A 186 8.19 -8.09 -8.35
N VAL A 187 7.30 -7.42 -7.62
CA VAL A 187 6.71 -6.13 -8.04
C VAL A 187 7.79 -5.06 -8.20
N VAL A 188 8.68 -4.91 -7.22
CA VAL A 188 9.77 -3.92 -7.25
C VAL A 188 10.71 -4.19 -8.43
N ASN A 189 11.11 -5.43 -8.64
CA ASN A 189 12.06 -5.81 -9.70
C ASN A 189 11.46 -5.64 -11.11
N THR A 190 10.23 -6.12 -11.32
CA THR A 190 9.54 -5.96 -12.61
C THR A 190 9.18 -4.50 -12.89
N GLY A 191 8.78 -3.74 -11.87
CA GLY A 191 8.53 -2.30 -11.96
C GLY A 191 9.77 -1.52 -12.35
N ARG A 192 10.90 -1.72 -11.64
CA ARG A 192 12.18 -1.07 -11.97
C ARG A 192 12.61 -1.35 -13.40
N THR A 193 12.50 -2.61 -13.84
CA THR A 193 12.85 -3.01 -15.21
C THR A 193 11.96 -2.30 -16.23
N PHE A 194 10.65 -2.31 -16.02
CA PHE A 194 9.71 -1.65 -16.92
C PHE A 194 9.94 -0.14 -17.00
N PHE A 195 10.10 0.57 -15.88
CA PHE A 195 10.30 2.03 -15.91
C PHE A 195 11.63 2.44 -16.52
N ALA A 196 12.69 1.66 -16.34
CA ALA A 196 13.97 1.90 -17.01
C ALA A 196 13.83 1.80 -18.54
N GLU A 197 13.15 0.76 -19.03
CA GLU A 197 12.89 0.59 -20.47
C GLU A 197 11.94 1.65 -21.02
N TYR A 198 10.93 2.04 -20.23
CA TYR A 198 10.02 3.12 -20.60
C TYR A 198 10.76 4.45 -20.76
N GLN A 199 11.65 4.82 -19.84
CA GLN A 199 12.47 6.03 -19.95
C GLN A 199 13.38 6.04 -21.19
N LYS A 200 13.99 4.90 -21.53
CA LYS A 200 14.79 4.76 -22.76
C LYS A 200 13.95 5.04 -24.00
N SER A 201 12.77 4.42 -24.11
CA SER A 201 11.87 4.63 -25.25
C SER A 201 11.44 6.09 -25.43
N GLN A 202 11.24 6.82 -24.33
CA GLN A 202 10.90 8.26 -24.38
C GLN A 202 12.07 9.15 -24.82
N SER A 203 13.31 8.70 -24.63
CA SER A 203 14.51 9.45 -25.03
C SER A 203 14.84 9.22 -26.51
N GLU A 204 14.52 8.03 -27.04
CA GLU A 204 14.69 7.67 -28.45
C GLU A 204 13.67 8.37 -29.36
N ASP A 205 12.42 8.55 -28.89
CA ASP A 205 11.37 9.28 -29.63
C ASP A 205 11.62 10.82 -29.72
N GLN A 206 12.65 11.35 -29.04
CA GLN A 206 13.01 12.77 -29.01
C GLN A 206 14.23 13.14 -29.87
N LEU A 207 14.84 12.17 -30.56
CA LEU A 207 15.97 12.33 -31.50
C LEU A 207 15.49 12.15 -32.95
#